data_AF-A0A8C5HD09-F1
#
_entry.id   AF-A0A8C5HD09-F1
#
_cell.length_a   1.000
_cell.length_b   1.000
_cell.length_c   1.000
_cell.angle_alpha   90.00
_cell.angle_beta   90.00
_cell.angle_gamma   90.00
#
_symmetry.space_group_name_H-M   'P 1'
#
loop_
_entity.id
_entity.type
_entity.pdbx_description
1 polymer ?
#
loop_
_entity_poly.entity_id
_entity_poly.type
_entity_poly.pdbx_seq_one_letter_code
_entity_poly.pdbx_strand_id
1 'polypeptide(L)'
;SSKPNVAVCKAVITSSIWISGYLCILFLCPSSLADMSDVVPPEVRPKPAVPAKPPNVGAPSPSSSFPPQIPGLGVGSGPAPPSAIPVPIGSHGPSHGASHVLGHAPGHAVGHVPQSGGHGHGGSHSSSGGSTLLGYIGIDTIIEQMRKKTMKTGFEFNIMVVGHSGLGKSTLVNTLFKSQVSRKSAGWARDEKIPKTVEIKSVSHVIEEGGVKMKLTVVDTPGFGDQINNDNCWEPISKYINEQFEKFLKEEVNITRKKRIPDTRVHCCIYFISPTGHTLRQLDMEFMKRLSHSVNIIPVIAKADTMTIEERQEFKQRVRKELEMSGIEFYPQKEFDDDMEDKSDNDKIRETMPFAVVGSDKEYQVNNKRVLGRKTAWGIVEVENPNHCEFAQLRDFLIRSHLQDLKEVTHNIHYETYRAKRLNDNGGLHPISTNGTHDSNL
;
A
#
# COMPACT_ATOMS: atom_id res chain seq x y z
N SER A 1 -58.53 8.33 -33.45
CA SER A 1 -59.07 8.96 -32.24
C SER A 1 -57.91 9.24 -31.29
N SER A 2 -58.03 10.32 -30.54
CA SER A 2 -56.97 11.00 -29.82
C SER A 2 -56.94 10.68 -28.32
N LYS A 3 -55.73 10.38 -27.81
CA LYS A 3 -55.20 10.61 -26.44
C LYS A 3 -55.81 9.82 -25.25
N PRO A 4 -55.14 9.75 -24.06
CA PRO A 4 -53.71 9.98 -23.75
C PRO A 4 -53.04 8.94 -22.81
N ASN A 5 -51.70 8.95 -22.82
CA ASN A 5 -50.84 8.42 -21.75
C ASN A 5 -50.94 9.31 -20.49
N VAL A 6 -51.09 8.69 -19.32
CA VAL A 6 -51.00 9.34 -18.00
C VAL A 6 -49.60 9.09 -17.44
N ALA A 7 -48.85 10.18 -17.30
CA ALA A 7 -47.63 10.23 -16.51
C ALA A 7 -47.99 10.19 -15.02
N VAL A 8 -47.36 9.29 -14.26
CA VAL A 8 -47.44 9.30 -12.79
C VAL A 8 -46.18 9.98 -12.27
N CYS A 9 -46.31 11.27 -11.96
CA CYS A 9 -45.42 11.99 -11.07
C CYS A 9 -45.57 11.41 -9.65
N LYS A 10 -44.51 10.81 -9.09
CA LYS A 10 -44.41 10.63 -7.63
C LYS A 10 -43.69 11.85 -7.06
N ALA A 11 -44.47 12.71 -6.41
CA ALA A 11 -43.98 13.79 -5.57
C ALA A 11 -43.26 13.19 -4.34
N VAL A 12 -42.01 13.57 -4.13
CA VAL A 12 -41.32 13.38 -2.85
C VAL A 12 -41.69 14.57 -1.97
N ILE A 13 -42.40 14.30 -0.88
CA ILE A 13 -42.70 15.28 0.16
C ILE A 13 -41.42 15.48 0.97
N THR A 14 -40.73 16.60 0.76
CA THR A 14 -39.68 17.08 1.66
C THR A 14 -40.33 17.88 2.78
N SER A 15 -40.33 17.36 4.01
CA SER A 15 -40.57 18.18 5.20
C SER A 15 -39.23 18.67 5.74
N SER A 16 -39.04 19.99 5.69
CA SER A 16 -37.88 20.70 6.24
C SER A 16 -38.17 21.10 7.68
N ILE A 17 -37.38 20.60 8.64
CA ILE A 17 -37.30 21.14 10.00
C ILE A 17 -35.91 21.75 10.17
N TRP A 18 -35.87 23.06 10.38
CA TRP A 18 -34.65 23.82 10.65
C TRP A 18 -34.32 23.80 12.14
N ILE A 19 -33.23 23.14 12.53
CA ILE A 19 -32.56 23.39 13.83
C ILE A 19 -31.04 23.39 13.57
N SER A 20 -30.44 24.57 13.74
CA SER A 20 -29.00 24.89 13.80
C SER A 20 -27.99 23.88 13.22
N GLY A 21 -27.57 24.12 11.97
CA GLY A 21 -26.15 24.06 11.61
C GLY A 21 -25.51 22.77 11.10
N TYR A 22 -26.21 21.63 10.99
CA TYR A 22 -25.67 20.41 10.33
C TYR A 22 -26.78 19.64 9.60
N LEU A 23 -26.55 19.30 8.32
CA LEU A 23 -27.46 18.48 7.51
C LEU A 23 -27.25 17.00 7.86
N CYS A 24 -28.14 16.44 8.67
CA CYS A 24 -28.16 15.02 9.02
C CYS A 24 -29.20 14.30 8.17
N ILE A 25 -28.79 13.41 7.26
CA ILE A 25 -29.69 12.56 6.47
C ILE A 25 -29.86 11.23 7.21
N LEU A 26 -31.01 11.04 7.86
CA LEU A 26 -31.44 9.76 8.43
C LEU A 26 -32.28 9.01 7.39
N PHE A 27 -31.83 7.84 6.93
CA PHE A 27 -32.67 6.91 6.18
C PHE A 27 -33.12 5.75 7.09
N LEU A 28 -34.43 5.67 7.28
CA LEU A 28 -35.13 4.52 7.86
C LEU A 28 -35.28 3.42 6.82
N CYS A 29 -34.90 2.19 7.19
CA CYS A 29 -35.06 0.98 6.39
C CYS A 29 -36.48 0.39 6.60
N PRO A 30 -37.26 0.12 5.55
CA PRO A 30 -38.43 -0.75 5.66
C PRO A 30 -38.09 -2.16 5.19
N SER A 31 -37.98 -3.09 6.14
CA SER A 31 -38.04 -4.53 5.89
C SER A 31 -39.48 -5.03 6.07
N SER A 32 -39.84 -6.09 5.35
CA SER A 32 -41.08 -6.92 5.46
C SER A 32 -42.27 -6.54 4.57
N LEU A 33 -42.29 -7.10 3.36
CA LEU A 33 -43.50 -7.65 2.72
C LEU A 33 -43.11 -8.80 1.77
N ALA A 34 -43.19 -10.02 2.28
CA ALA A 34 -43.47 -11.23 1.49
C ALA A 34 -44.99 -11.29 1.25
N ASP A 35 -45.60 -12.00 0.31
CA ASP A 35 -45.31 -12.73 -0.93
C ASP A 35 -46.71 -13.26 -1.36
N MET A 36 -46.97 -13.55 -2.64
CA MET A 36 -47.90 -14.59 -3.14
C MET A 36 -48.28 -14.38 -4.61
N SER A 37 -47.52 -15.02 -5.50
CA SER A 37 -48.05 -15.76 -6.67
C SER A 37 -46.88 -16.25 -7.53
N ASP A 38 -46.47 -17.50 -7.33
CA ASP A 38 -46.26 -18.50 -8.40
C ASP A 38 -45.58 -19.74 -7.80
N VAL A 39 -46.42 -20.73 -7.49
CA VAL A 39 -46.00 -22.08 -7.06
C VAL A 39 -45.77 -22.91 -8.32
N VAL A 40 -44.52 -23.31 -8.57
CA VAL A 40 -44.16 -24.35 -9.55
C VAL A 40 -43.57 -25.54 -8.79
N PRO A 41 -44.09 -26.78 -8.95
CA PRO A 41 -43.60 -27.95 -8.23
C PRO A 41 -42.25 -28.47 -8.79
N PRO A 42 -41.43 -29.16 -7.98
CA PRO A 42 -40.08 -29.57 -8.38
C PRO A 42 -40.08 -30.80 -9.29
N GLU A 43 -39.31 -30.71 -10.37
CA GLU A 43 -39.00 -31.79 -11.30
C GLU A 43 -37.95 -32.74 -10.68
N VAL A 44 -38.26 -34.04 -10.65
CA VAL A 44 -37.42 -35.11 -10.11
C VAL A 44 -36.31 -35.43 -11.11
N ARG A 45 -35.05 -35.11 -10.78
CA ARG A 45 -33.88 -35.58 -11.57
C ARG A 45 -33.52 -37.04 -11.23
N PRO A 46 -33.29 -37.90 -12.23
CA PRO A 46 -32.76 -39.25 -12.00
C PRO A 46 -31.33 -39.22 -11.44
N LYS A 47 -31.02 -40.14 -10.52
CA LYS A 47 -29.68 -40.34 -9.94
C LYS A 47 -28.66 -40.72 -11.03
N PRO A 48 -27.40 -40.26 -10.94
CA PRO A 48 -26.34 -40.70 -11.85
C PRO A 48 -25.97 -42.17 -11.61
N ALA A 49 -25.83 -42.91 -12.70
CA ALA A 49 -25.41 -44.30 -12.71
C ALA A 49 -23.92 -44.43 -12.39
N VAL A 50 -23.59 -45.37 -11.49
CA VAL A 50 -22.23 -45.76 -11.09
C VAL A 50 -21.59 -46.62 -12.20
N PRO A 51 -20.39 -46.31 -12.71
CA PRO A 51 -19.68 -47.22 -13.61
C PRO A 51 -19.15 -48.45 -12.85
N ALA A 52 -19.46 -49.63 -13.38
CA ALA A 52 -19.00 -50.91 -12.88
C ALA A 52 -17.47 -51.08 -13.01
N LYS A 53 -16.88 -51.67 -11.97
CA LYS A 53 -15.47 -52.07 -11.84
C LYS A 53 -15.17 -53.23 -12.80
N PRO A 54 -14.09 -53.20 -13.62
CA PRO A 54 -13.57 -54.41 -14.26
C PRO A 54 -12.78 -55.26 -13.25
N PRO A 55 -12.66 -56.58 -13.49
CA PRO A 55 -12.20 -57.53 -12.49
C PRO A 55 -10.68 -57.53 -12.27
N ASN A 56 -10.35 -57.90 -11.04
CA ASN A 56 -9.06 -58.11 -10.43
C ASN A 56 -8.20 -59.12 -11.22
N VAL A 57 -6.99 -58.73 -11.63
CA VAL A 57 -5.89 -59.67 -11.93
C VAL A 57 -4.68 -59.19 -11.12
N GLY A 58 -4.23 -60.07 -10.22
CA GLY A 58 -3.32 -59.76 -9.13
C GLY A 58 -1.88 -59.47 -9.54
N ALA A 59 -1.21 -58.76 -8.65
CA ALA A 59 0.23 -58.56 -8.64
C ALA A 59 0.98 -59.88 -8.41
N PRO A 60 2.24 -59.94 -8.86
CA PRO A 60 3.27 -60.60 -8.09
C PRO A 60 4.40 -59.62 -7.73
N SER A 61 4.82 -59.68 -6.47
CA SER A 61 6.14 -59.32 -5.98
C SER A 61 6.57 -60.51 -5.10
N PRO A 62 7.85 -60.66 -4.66
CA PRO A 62 9.14 -60.28 -5.25
C PRO A 62 10.04 -61.53 -5.42
N SER A 63 11.14 -61.47 -6.18
CA SER A 63 12.27 -62.38 -5.93
C SER A 63 13.61 -61.76 -6.33
N SER A 64 14.40 -61.50 -5.30
CA SER A 64 15.85 -61.31 -5.31
C SER A 64 16.56 -62.60 -5.71
N SER A 65 17.60 -62.50 -6.52
CA SER A 65 18.67 -63.51 -6.60
C SER A 65 20.02 -62.84 -6.32
N PHE A 66 20.71 -63.43 -5.35
CA PHE A 66 22.05 -63.11 -4.84
C PHE A 66 23.11 -63.94 -5.62
N PRO A 67 24.43 -63.85 -5.34
CA PRO A 67 25.50 -63.58 -6.32
C PRO A 67 26.37 -64.83 -6.61
N PRO A 68 27.59 -64.65 -7.14
CA PRO A 68 28.72 -65.40 -6.63
C PRO A 68 29.86 -64.51 -6.08
N GLN A 69 30.41 -64.96 -4.95
CA GLN A 69 31.73 -64.63 -4.35
C GLN A 69 32.86 -65.05 -5.33
N ILE A 70 34.17 -64.72 -5.22
CA ILE A 70 35.16 -64.75 -4.12
C ILE A 70 36.45 -63.97 -4.60
N PRO A 71 37.62 -63.94 -3.90
CA PRO A 71 38.11 -63.04 -2.82
C PRO A 71 39.34 -62.16 -3.18
N GLY A 72 39.75 -61.27 -2.26
CA GLY A 72 41.19 -61.06 -2.01
C GLY A 72 41.67 -59.69 -1.54
N LEU A 73 41.81 -59.54 -0.21
CA LEU A 73 42.89 -58.88 0.58
C LEU A 73 43.88 -57.85 -0.04
N GLY A 74 44.16 -56.81 0.76
CA GLY A 74 45.43 -56.07 0.80
C GLY A 74 45.28 -54.54 0.70
N VAL A 75 45.01 -53.81 1.78
CA VAL A 75 45.98 -53.14 2.68
C VAL A 75 47.06 -52.33 1.93
N GLY A 76 47.04 -51.00 2.08
CA GLY A 76 48.25 -50.20 1.94
C GLY A 76 48.08 -48.75 1.47
N SER A 77 48.66 -47.83 2.26
CA SER A 77 49.13 -46.48 1.92
C SER A 77 48.12 -45.38 1.58
N GLY A 78 47.84 -44.52 2.56
CA GLY A 78 47.70 -43.08 2.31
C GLY A 78 49.07 -42.41 2.21
N PRO A 79 49.17 -41.29 1.48
CA PRO A 79 49.73 -40.09 2.10
C PRO A 79 48.96 -38.81 1.73
N ALA A 80 48.90 -37.88 2.68
CA ALA A 80 48.52 -36.47 2.48
C ALA A 80 49.80 -35.60 2.35
N PRO A 81 49.71 -34.38 1.78
CA PRO A 81 50.84 -33.68 1.17
C PRO A 81 51.57 -32.68 2.11
N PRO A 82 52.75 -32.17 1.72
CA PRO A 82 53.48 -31.14 2.45
C PRO A 82 53.24 -29.71 1.93
N SER A 83 53.14 -28.79 2.90
CA SER A 83 53.83 -27.49 3.10
C SER A 83 54.17 -26.54 1.94
N ALA A 84 53.88 -25.23 2.15
CA ALA A 84 54.84 -24.11 2.29
C ALA A 84 54.78 -22.88 1.32
N ILE A 85 54.54 -21.69 1.92
CA ILE A 85 55.21 -20.36 1.73
C ILE A 85 54.78 -19.47 0.51
N PRO A 86 54.89 -18.10 0.48
CA PRO A 86 55.26 -17.07 1.49
C PRO A 86 54.31 -15.83 1.64
N VAL A 87 54.58 -15.07 2.71
CA VAL A 87 54.25 -13.65 2.97
C VAL A 87 55.34 -12.72 2.39
N PRO A 88 55.09 -11.41 2.19
CA PRO A 88 56.12 -10.41 2.49
C PRO A 88 55.69 -9.31 3.47
N ILE A 89 56.69 -8.88 4.25
CA ILE A 89 56.70 -7.90 5.35
C ILE A 89 57.35 -6.59 4.88
N GLY A 90 56.89 -5.46 5.44
CA GLY A 90 57.72 -4.30 5.83
C GLY A 90 57.48 -3.01 5.03
N SER A 91 57.60 -1.79 5.56
CA SER A 91 57.76 -1.23 6.92
C SER A 91 57.86 0.32 6.79
N HIS A 92 57.77 1.04 7.92
CA HIS A 92 58.15 2.45 8.19
C HIS A 92 57.04 3.53 8.25
N GLY A 93 56.87 4.13 9.45
CA GLY A 93 56.28 5.47 9.69
C GLY A 93 57.39 6.50 9.99
N PRO A 94 57.20 7.49 10.90
CA PRO A 94 56.15 8.51 11.09
C PRO A 94 56.71 9.95 10.89
N SER A 95 55.91 11.04 10.98
CA SER A 95 56.26 12.38 11.58
C SER A 95 55.32 13.55 11.22
N HIS A 96 54.88 14.25 12.28
CA HIS A 96 54.61 15.69 12.54
C HIS A 96 54.33 16.75 11.44
N GLY A 97 53.43 17.69 11.78
CA GLY A 97 53.51 19.09 11.32
C GLY A 97 52.21 19.90 11.47
N ALA A 98 52.18 20.85 12.39
CA ALA A 98 51.12 21.84 12.60
C ALA A 98 51.46 23.19 11.91
N SER A 99 50.42 24.04 11.78
CA SER A 99 50.46 25.52 11.86
C SER A 99 50.54 26.37 10.56
N HIS A 100 49.47 27.18 10.39
CA HIS A 100 49.45 28.66 10.26
C HIS A 100 49.82 29.43 8.97
N VAL A 101 49.00 30.50 8.75
CA VAL A 101 49.32 31.89 8.32
C VAL A 101 48.91 32.35 6.90
N LEU A 102 47.90 33.24 6.91
CA LEU A 102 47.74 34.57 6.30
C LEU A 102 48.17 34.87 4.85
N GLY A 103 47.23 35.52 4.15
CA GLY A 103 47.45 36.91 3.72
C GLY A 103 47.58 37.14 2.21
N HIS A 104 46.62 37.85 1.63
CA HIS A 104 46.77 39.18 1.00
C HIS A 104 45.76 39.44 -0.13
N ALA A 105 44.91 40.47 0.08
CA ALA A 105 44.45 41.38 -0.99
C ALA A 105 45.59 42.38 -1.29
N PRO A 106 45.64 43.05 -2.46
CA PRO A 106 44.74 44.16 -2.89
C PRO A 106 44.33 44.02 -4.38
N GLY A 107 43.48 44.81 -5.05
CA GLY A 107 42.96 46.17 -4.88
C GLY A 107 43.18 46.95 -6.19
N HIS A 108 42.18 47.75 -6.61
CA HIS A 108 42.16 48.78 -7.69
C HIS A 108 42.10 48.33 -9.17
N ALA A 109 41.44 49.03 -10.11
CA ALA A 109 40.45 50.11 -10.12
C ALA A 109 40.10 50.45 -11.60
N VAL A 110 39.03 51.24 -11.79
CA VAL A 110 38.69 52.10 -12.95
C VAL A 110 38.20 51.34 -14.21
N GLY A 111 37.10 51.68 -14.90
CA GLY A 111 36.14 52.78 -14.83
C GLY A 111 35.64 53.03 -16.27
N HIS A 112 34.32 53.07 -16.50
CA HIS A 112 33.74 53.73 -17.67
C HIS A 112 32.23 53.95 -17.49
N VAL A 113 31.82 55.20 -17.69
CA VAL A 113 30.48 55.80 -17.86
C VAL A 113 30.69 56.80 -19.04
N PRO A 114 29.72 57.31 -19.85
CA PRO A 114 28.25 57.47 -19.68
C PRO A 114 27.47 56.92 -20.91
N GLN A 115 26.18 57.10 -21.23
CA GLN A 115 25.15 58.12 -20.94
C GLN A 115 23.84 57.60 -21.58
N SER A 116 22.65 57.89 -21.01
CA SER A 116 21.51 58.54 -21.70
C SER A 116 20.16 58.32 -21.02
N GLY A 117 19.37 59.38 -20.92
CA GLY A 117 17.90 59.33 -21.01
C GLY A 117 17.14 59.40 -19.69
N GLY A 118 16.66 60.61 -19.36
CA GLY A 118 15.85 60.88 -18.17
C GLY A 118 14.34 60.61 -18.33
N HIS A 119 13.60 60.81 -17.24
CA HIS A 119 12.43 61.69 -17.08
C HIS A 119 11.88 61.47 -15.66
N GLY A 120 11.65 62.56 -14.92
CA GLY A 120 11.16 62.52 -13.55
C GLY A 120 9.64 62.49 -13.43
N HIS A 121 9.15 62.02 -12.29
CA HIS A 121 8.06 62.67 -11.56
C HIS A 121 8.06 62.22 -10.10
N GLY A 122 7.79 63.18 -9.22
CA GLY A 122 7.92 63.07 -7.77
C GLY A 122 6.78 62.30 -7.09
N GLY A 123 7.01 62.04 -5.80
CA GLY A 123 6.05 61.38 -4.91
C GLY A 123 6.74 60.98 -3.63
N SER A 124 6.91 61.94 -2.73
CA SER A 124 7.37 61.75 -1.36
C SER A 124 6.40 60.86 -0.58
N HIS A 125 6.88 59.74 -0.05
CA HIS A 125 6.40 59.18 1.21
C HIS A 125 7.59 58.75 2.07
N SER A 126 7.78 59.52 3.15
CA SER A 126 8.70 59.28 4.24
C SER A 126 8.24 58.08 5.09
N SER A 127 9.22 57.23 5.38
CA SER A 127 9.43 56.52 6.65
C SER A 127 8.25 55.81 7.32
N SER A 128 8.30 54.48 7.29
CA SER A 128 8.23 53.73 8.55
C SER A 128 9.15 52.51 8.46
N GLY A 129 10.32 52.63 9.11
CA GLY A 129 11.15 51.48 9.42
C GLY A 129 10.42 50.63 10.45
N GLY A 130 10.09 49.40 10.07
CA GLY A 130 9.47 48.42 10.95
C GLY A 130 9.63 47.02 10.38
N SER A 131 10.61 46.28 10.91
CA SER A 131 10.84 44.84 10.72
C SER A 131 11.24 44.35 9.32
N THR A 132 12.51 44.57 8.95
CA THR A 132 13.22 43.74 7.97
C THR A 132 13.83 42.46 8.58
N LEU A 133 13.50 42.13 9.83
CA LEU A 133 14.05 40.95 10.52
C LEU A 133 13.24 39.65 10.28
N LEU A 134 12.00 39.78 9.79
CA LEU A 134 11.15 38.67 9.38
C LEU A 134 10.72 38.99 7.95
N GLY A 135 11.28 38.27 6.97
CA GLY A 135 10.98 38.47 5.55
C GLY A 135 9.48 38.44 5.26
N TYR A 136 9.07 39.00 4.12
CA TYR A 136 7.67 39.09 3.70
C TYR A 136 6.88 37.79 3.95
N ILE A 137 5.81 37.89 4.74
CA ILE A 137 4.86 36.81 5.04
C ILE A 137 3.51 37.24 4.45
N GLY A 138 3.23 36.79 3.24
CA GLY A 138 1.92 36.94 2.57
C GLY A 138 1.27 35.57 2.33
N ILE A 139 -0.04 35.55 2.00
CA ILE A 139 -0.80 34.32 1.69
C ILE A 139 -0.19 33.61 0.47
N ASP A 140 0.32 34.37 -0.50
CA ASP A 140 1.10 33.89 -1.64
C ASP A 140 2.35 33.08 -1.24
N THR A 141 2.92 33.33 -0.06
CA THR A 141 4.06 32.58 0.46
C THR A 141 3.70 31.29 1.18
N ILE A 142 2.40 30.98 1.38
CA ILE A 142 1.97 29.81 2.17
C ILE A 142 2.48 28.49 1.58
N ILE A 143 2.50 28.37 0.25
CA ILE A 143 3.01 27.19 -0.45
C ILE A 143 4.49 27.00 -0.15
N GLU A 144 5.28 28.07 -0.20
CA GLU A 144 6.71 28.02 0.10
C GLU A 144 6.97 27.76 1.59
N GLN A 145 6.15 28.29 2.49
CA GLN A 145 6.22 28.00 3.92
C GLN A 145 5.90 26.53 4.22
N MET A 146 4.85 25.98 3.60
CA MET A 146 4.50 24.56 3.69
C MET A 146 5.62 23.70 3.13
N ARG A 147 6.16 24.04 1.95
CA ARG A 147 7.30 23.35 1.34
C ARG A 147 8.52 23.34 2.26
N LYS A 148 8.93 24.50 2.80
CA LYS A 148 10.05 24.62 3.75
C LYS A 148 9.81 23.82 5.04
N LYS A 149 8.58 23.80 5.55
CA LYS A 149 8.20 22.99 6.72
C LYS A 149 8.33 21.51 6.40
N THR A 150 7.75 21.05 5.28
CA THR A 150 7.80 19.66 4.82
C THR A 150 9.24 19.19 4.54
N MET A 151 10.10 20.04 3.99
CA MET A 151 11.53 19.72 3.81
C MET A 151 12.25 19.51 5.14
N LYS A 152 11.90 20.27 6.18
CA LYS A 152 12.50 20.14 7.52
C LYS A 152 11.95 18.94 8.30
N THR A 153 10.65 18.69 8.23
CA THR A 153 9.99 17.66 9.03
C THR A 153 9.98 16.30 8.33
N GLY A 154 9.86 16.29 7.01
CA GLY A 154 9.47 15.11 6.26
C GLY A 154 8.09 14.60 6.65
N PHE A 155 7.71 13.45 6.11
CA PHE A 155 6.45 12.77 6.46
C PHE A 155 6.62 11.24 6.47
N GLU A 156 5.70 10.56 7.14
CA GLU A 156 5.68 9.10 7.28
C GLU A 156 4.58 8.53 6.39
N PHE A 157 4.87 7.46 5.68
CA PHE A 157 3.91 6.71 4.88
C PHE A 157 4.11 5.22 5.14
N ASN A 158 3.02 4.52 5.44
CA ASN A 158 3.06 3.15 5.96
C ASN A 158 2.14 2.30 5.09
N ILE A 159 2.72 1.32 4.41
CA ILE A 159 2.03 0.39 3.51
C ILE A 159 2.08 -0.99 4.16
N MET A 160 0.99 -1.74 4.09
CA MET A 160 0.96 -3.14 4.47
C MET A 160 0.76 -4.01 3.22
N VAL A 161 1.47 -5.13 3.13
CA VAL A 161 1.23 -6.13 2.06
C VAL A 161 0.52 -7.33 2.67
N VAL A 162 -0.61 -7.74 2.08
CA VAL A 162 -1.46 -8.84 2.56
C VAL A 162 -1.79 -9.75 1.39
N GLY A 163 -1.90 -11.06 1.64
CA GLY A 163 -2.28 -12.02 0.62
C GLY A 163 -1.77 -13.42 0.91
N HIS A 164 -2.14 -14.37 0.07
CA HIS A 164 -1.74 -15.75 0.21
C HIS A 164 -0.21 -15.93 0.27
N SER A 165 0.23 -16.99 0.94
CA SER A 165 1.62 -17.43 0.91
C SER A 165 2.12 -17.65 -0.52
N GLY A 166 3.38 -17.31 -0.78
CA GLY A 166 4.01 -17.57 -2.08
C GLY A 166 3.61 -16.63 -3.23
N LEU A 167 2.78 -15.60 -3.02
CA LEU A 167 2.41 -14.62 -4.07
C LEU A 167 3.47 -13.56 -4.37
N GLY A 168 4.61 -13.56 -3.66
CA GLY A 168 5.70 -12.61 -3.91
C GLY A 168 5.55 -11.28 -3.17
N LYS A 169 4.83 -11.25 -2.04
CA LYS A 169 4.67 -10.07 -1.16
C LYS A 169 6.00 -9.42 -0.80
N SER A 170 6.87 -10.18 -0.11
CA SER A 170 8.20 -9.72 0.31
C SER A 170 9.10 -9.32 -0.87
N THR A 171 8.95 -9.99 -2.03
CA THR A 171 9.65 -9.60 -3.26
C THR A 171 9.18 -8.23 -3.75
N LEU A 172 7.86 -7.95 -3.72
CA LEU A 172 7.33 -6.64 -4.09
C LEU A 172 7.81 -5.54 -3.13
N VAL A 173 7.90 -5.83 -1.83
CA VAL A 173 8.47 -4.90 -0.83
C VAL A 173 9.87 -4.47 -1.24
N ASN A 174 10.74 -5.44 -1.55
CA ASN A 174 12.10 -5.16 -2.01
C ASN A 174 12.12 -4.41 -3.35
N THR A 175 11.20 -4.74 -4.25
CA THR A 175 11.06 -4.07 -5.56
C THR A 175 10.71 -2.60 -5.37
N LEU A 176 9.75 -2.29 -4.49
CA LEU A 176 9.33 -0.93 -4.18
C LEU A 176 10.49 -0.11 -3.63
N PHE A 177 11.24 -0.65 -2.65
CA PHE A 177 12.40 0.05 -2.10
C PHE A 177 13.52 0.27 -3.12
N LYS A 178 13.86 -0.73 -3.94
CA LYS A 178 14.91 -0.59 -4.97
C LYS A 178 14.53 0.36 -6.10
N SER A 179 13.24 0.49 -6.39
CA SER A 179 12.72 1.47 -7.35
C SER A 179 12.85 2.91 -6.81
N GLN A 180 12.77 3.11 -5.49
CA GLN A 180 12.76 4.43 -4.85
C GLN A 180 14.13 4.93 -4.37
N VAL A 181 14.97 4.04 -3.85
CA VAL A 181 16.31 4.45 -3.39
C VAL A 181 17.15 4.68 -4.63
N SER A 182 17.56 5.94 -4.84
CA SER A 182 18.52 6.30 -5.89
C SER A 182 19.60 5.23 -6.00
N ARG A 183 19.78 4.66 -7.20
CA ARG A 183 20.65 3.51 -7.50
C ARG A 183 22.13 3.70 -7.14
N LYS A 184 22.49 4.80 -6.48
CA LYS A 184 23.86 5.23 -6.17
C LYS A 184 24.44 4.72 -4.87
N SER A 185 23.67 4.23 -3.89
CA SER A 185 24.30 3.81 -2.63
C SER A 185 23.37 3.02 -1.73
N ALA A 186 23.26 1.73 -1.99
CA ALA A 186 23.03 0.79 -0.91
C ALA A 186 23.62 -0.57 -1.31
N GLY A 187 24.71 -0.95 -0.65
CA GLY A 187 25.24 -2.31 -0.70
C GLY A 187 24.29 -3.23 0.07
N TRP A 188 23.15 -3.58 -0.53
CA TRP A 188 22.35 -4.71 -0.04
C TRP A 188 23.08 -5.98 -0.47
N ALA A 189 23.50 -6.78 0.51
CA ALA A 189 24.24 -8.01 0.30
C ALA A 189 23.49 -8.95 -0.67
N ARG A 190 24.29 -9.69 -1.44
CA ARG A 190 23.87 -10.60 -2.52
C ARG A 190 22.91 -11.70 -2.03
N ASP A 191 21.92 -11.96 -2.87
CA ASP A 191 21.36 -13.30 -3.20
C ASP A 191 21.01 -14.24 -2.02
N GLU A 192 20.52 -13.70 -0.90
CA GLU A 192 19.89 -14.52 0.12
C GLU A 192 18.44 -14.81 -0.29
N LYS A 193 18.08 -16.09 -0.41
CA LYS A 193 16.69 -16.48 -0.68
C LYS A 193 15.79 -15.87 0.39
N ILE A 194 14.82 -15.05 -0.02
CA ILE A 194 13.86 -14.43 0.89
C ILE A 194 13.13 -15.57 1.64
N PRO A 195 13.29 -15.70 2.97
CA PRO A 195 12.64 -16.75 3.73
C PRO A 195 11.13 -16.53 3.77
N LYS A 196 10.38 -17.59 4.07
CA LYS A 196 8.93 -17.46 4.31
C LYS A 196 8.70 -16.54 5.51
N THR A 197 7.86 -15.53 5.35
CA THR A 197 7.44 -14.63 6.42
C THR A 197 6.51 -15.37 7.38
N VAL A 198 6.96 -15.58 8.62
CA VAL A 198 6.21 -16.29 9.68
C VAL A 198 5.52 -15.33 10.66
N GLU A 199 6.00 -14.08 10.73
CA GLU A 199 5.49 -13.05 11.64
C GLU A 199 5.36 -11.71 10.91
N ILE A 200 4.53 -10.81 11.43
CA ILE A 200 4.37 -9.45 10.89
C ILE A 200 5.66 -8.69 11.16
N LYS A 201 6.32 -8.18 10.10
CA LYS A 201 7.58 -7.45 10.19
C LYS A 201 7.48 -6.13 9.45
N SER A 202 7.93 -5.05 10.08
CA SER A 202 8.00 -3.73 9.46
C SER A 202 9.43 -3.39 9.05
N VAL A 203 9.60 -2.92 7.82
CA VAL A 203 10.86 -2.43 7.27
C VAL A 203 10.67 -0.96 6.91
N SER A 204 11.49 -0.07 7.46
CA SER A 204 11.40 1.37 7.19
C SER A 204 12.64 1.87 6.46
N HIS A 205 12.44 2.65 5.40
CA HIS A 205 13.50 3.38 4.70
C HIS A 205 13.14 4.85 4.56
N VAL A 206 14.13 5.72 4.68
CA VAL A 206 13.99 7.14 4.39
C VAL A 206 14.37 7.36 2.93
N ILE A 207 13.40 7.83 2.15
CA ILE A 207 13.54 8.20 0.74
C ILE A 207 13.61 9.72 0.69
N GLU A 208 14.47 10.26 -0.17
CA GLU A 208 14.57 11.70 -0.40
C GLU A 208 14.41 12.00 -1.89
N GLU A 209 13.37 12.76 -2.23
CA GLU A 209 13.08 13.21 -3.61
C GLU A 209 12.83 14.72 -3.59
N GLY A 210 13.51 15.47 -4.46
CA GLY A 210 13.35 16.93 -4.53
C GLY A 210 13.70 17.69 -3.24
N GLY A 211 14.53 17.11 -2.36
CA GLY A 211 14.87 17.66 -1.04
C GLY A 211 13.81 17.42 0.04
N VAL A 212 12.75 16.67 -0.27
CA VAL A 212 11.72 16.24 0.69
C VAL A 212 12.03 14.84 1.17
N LYS A 213 12.10 14.65 2.50
CA LYS A 213 12.34 13.35 3.13
C LYS A 213 11.02 12.66 3.47
N MET A 214 10.84 11.44 2.99
CA MET A 214 9.72 10.57 3.34
C MET A 214 10.25 9.31 4.03
N LYS A 215 9.72 8.98 5.20
CA LYS A 215 9.95 7.67 5.83
C LYS A 215 8.86 6.72 5.35
N LEU A 216 9.23 5.85 4.41
CA LEU A 216 8.37 4.77 3.92
C LEU A 216 8.56 3.54 4.80
N THR A 217 7.50 3.10 5.47
CA THR A 217 7.45 1.83 6.19
C THR A 217 6.62 0.84 5.39
N VAL A 218 7.15 -0.35 5.16
CA VAL A 218 6.40 -1.45 4.56
C VAL A 218 6.28 -2.57 5.59
N VAL A 219 5.05 -2.95 5.88
CA VAL A 219 4.68 -4.02 6.83
C VAL A 219 4.44 -5.29 6.01
N ASP A 220 5.39 -6.22 6.07
CA ASP A 220 5.27 -7.56 5.50
C ASP A 220 4.50 -8.46 6.46
N THR A 221 3.59 -9.26 5.92
CA THR A 221 2.68 -10.09 6.70
C THR A 221 2.84 -11.57 6.34
N PRO A 222 2.60 -12.48 7.30
CA PRO A 222 2.55 -13.91 7.02
C PRO A 222 1.52 -14.22 5.93
N GLY A 223 1.81 -15.23 5.10
CA GLY A 223 0.80 -15.74 4.17
C GLY A 223 -0.32 -16.44 4.91
N PHE A 224 -1.56 -16.20 4.50
CA PHE A 224 -2.72 -17.03 4.88
C PHE A 224 -3.05 -18.03 3.77
N GLY A 225 -3.94 -18.98 4.05
CA GLY A 225 -4.43 -19.97 3.07
C GLY A 225 -3.62 -21.27 2.99
N ASP A 226 -2.52 -21.39 3.75
CA ASP A 226 -1.69 -22.60 3.79
C ASP A 226 -2.27 -23.69 4.71
N GLN A 227 -3.21 -23.33 5.59
CA GLN A 227 -3.80 -24.24 6.59
C GLN A 227 -5.05 -24.95 6.04
N ILE A 228 -5.40 -26.09 6.64
CA ILE A 228 -6.66 -26.81 6.30
C ILE A 228 -7.87 -25.96 6.72
N ASN A 229 -7.83 -25.40 7.93
CA ASN A 229 -8.79 -24.42 8.40
C ASN A 229 -8.15 -23.01 8.38
N ASN A 230 -8.76 -22.08 7.64
CA ASN A 230 -8.33 -20.68 7.54
C ASN A 230 -9.33 -19.71 8.18
N ASP A 231 -10.26 -20.21 8.99
CA ASP A 231 -11.17 -19.37 9.78
C ASP A 231 -10.35 -18.36 10.59
N ASN A 232 -10.81 -17.11 10.60
CA ASN A 232 -10.20 -16.03 11.38
C ASN A 232 -8.74 -15.68 11.01
N CYS A 233 -8.25 -16.11 9.83
CA CYS A 233 -6.88 -15.80 9.41
C CYS A 233 -6.60 -14.29 9.19
N TRP A 234 -7.64 -13.45 9.12
CA TRP A 234 -7.55 -11.98 9.08
C TRP A 234 -7.32 -11.34 10.46
N GLU A 235 -7.59 -12.04 11.56
CA GLU A 235 -7.53 -11.46 12.92
C GLU A 235 -6.15 -10.90 13.27
N PRO A 236 -5.01 -11.56 12.99
CA PRO A 236 -3.70 -10.99 13.29
C PRO A 236 -3.45 -9.67 12.55
N ILE A 237 -3.95 -9.55 11.32
CA ILE A 237 -3.79 -8.36 10.49
C ILE A 237 -4.68 -7.23 10.99
N SER A 238 -5.97 -7.52 11.23
CA SER A 238 -6.92 -6.56 11.81
C SER A 238 -6.46 -6.06 13.19
N LYS A 239 -5.97 -6.98 14.03
CA LYS A 239 -5.38 -6.65 15.34
C LYS A 239 -4.20 -5.70 15.20
N TYR A 240 -3.27 -5.96 14.29
CA TYR A 240 -2.13 -5.07 14.06
C TYR A 240 -2.58 -3.66 13.65
N ILE A 241 -3.56 -3.54 12.74
CA ILE A 241 -4.09 -2.24 12.30
C ILE A 241 -4.70 -1.48 13.48
N ASN A 242 -5.57 -2.14 14.25
CA ASN A 242 -6.20 -1.56 15.43
C ASN A 242 -5.19 -1.16 16.50
N GLU A 243 -4.13 -1.95 16.71
CA GLU A 243 -3.05 -1.58 17.63
C GLU A 243 -2.33 -0.30 17.20
N GLN A 244 -2.20 -0.03 15.89
CA GLN A 244 -1.59 1.22 15.44
C GLN A 244 -2.53 2.42 15.66
N PHE A 245 -3.84 2.24 15.45
CA PHE A 245 -4.83 3.27 15.81
C PHE A 245 -4.84 3.56 17.31
N GLU A 246 -4.79 2.52 18.14
CA GLU A 246 -4.75 2.64 19.60
C GLU A 246 -3.49 3.37 20.08
N LYS A 247 -2.32 3.07 19.49
CA LYS A 247 -1.07 3.79 19.80
C LYS A 247 -1.19 5.27 19.46
N PHE A 248 -1.75 5.59 18.30
CA PHE A 248 -1.94 6.98 17.88
C PHE A 248 -2.92 7.72 18.79
N LEU A 249 -4.06 7.09 19.13
CA LEU A 249 -5.07 7.65 20.03
C LEU A 249 -4.50 7.96 21.42
N LYS A 250 -3.68 7.06 21.97
CA LYS A 250 -3.02 7.27 23.27
C LYS A 250 -2.11 8.50 23.27
N GLU A 251 -1.37 8.72 22.18
CA GLU A 251 -0.50 9.89 22.05
C GLU A 251 -1.30 11.18 21.80
N GLU A 252 -2.44 11.10 21.10
CA GLU A 252 -3.34 12.24 20.84
C GLU A 252 -4.04 12.71 22.12
N VAL A 253 -4.52 11.79 22.96
CA VAL A 253 -5.22 12.08 24.23
C VAL A 253 -4.25 12.51 25.34
N ASN A 254 -2.95 12.25 25.20
CA ASN A 254 -1.96 12.57 26.22
C ASN A 254 -1.89 14.09 26.51
N ILE A 255 -1.98 14.46 27.78
CA ILE A 255 -1.95 15.87 28.25
C ILE A 255 -0.61 16.53 27.87
N THR A 256 0.50 15.80 28.00
CA THR A 256 1.83 16.26 27.56
C THR A 256 2.14 15.74 26.16
N ARG A 257 1.26 16.03 25.19
CA ARG A 257 1.44 15.57 23.80
C ARG A 257 2.75 16.10 23.21
N LYS A 258 3.44 15.22 22.47
CA LYS A 258 4.61 15.61 21.67
C LYS A 258 4.16 16.63 20.63
N LYS A 259 5.03 17.60 20.32
CA LYS A 259 4.80 18.56 19.21
C LYS A 259 4.54 17.86 17.87
N ARG A 260 5.09 16.65 17.71
CA ARG A 260 4.88 15.77 16.57
C ARG A 260 4.63 14.35 17.06
N ILE A 261 3.42 13.85 16.82
CA ILE A 261 3.06 12.46 17.10
C ILE A 261 3.63 11.61 15.95
N PRO A 262 4.40 10.55 16.23
CA PRO A 262 4.84 9.61 15.21
C PRO A 262 3.63 8.85 14.66
N ASP A 263 3.47 8.83 13.34
CA ASP A 263 2.35 8.17 12.68
C ASP A 263 2.75 6.76 12.25
N THR A 264 2.29 5.76 13.00
CA THR A 264 2.50 4.34 12.70
C THR A 264 1.27 3.68 12.07
N ARG A 265 0.20 4.43 11.82
CA ARG A 265 -1.05 3.89 11.26
C ARG A 265 -0.81 3.39 9.85
N VAL A 266 -1.49 2.31 9.47
CA VAL A 266 -1.40 1.74 8.12
C VAL A 266 -2.25 2.61 7.20
N HIS A 267 -1.62 3.25 6.21
CA HIS A 267 -2.32 4.18 5.31
C HIS A 267 -2.92 3.46 4.10
N CYS A 268 -2.35 2.31 3.74
CA CYS A 268 -2.79 1.49 2.63
C CYS A 268 -2.41 0.03 2.87
N CYS A 269 -3.31 -0.87 2.48
CA CYS A 269 -3.11 -2.31 2.39
C CYS A 269 -3.12 -2.76 0.91
N ILE A 270 -1.97 -3.19 0.41
CA ILE A 270 -1.86 -3.84 -0.91
C ILE A 270 -2.29 -5.30 -0.75
N TYR A 271 -3.41 -5.66 -1.37
CA TYR A 271 -3.99 -7.00 -1.27
C TYR A 271 -3.65 -7.83 -2.51
N PHE A 272 -2.87 -8.89 -2.33
CA PHE A 272 -2.41 -9.77 -3.40
C PHE A 272 -3.44 -10.85 -3.72
N ILE A 273 -3.92 -10.81 -4.95
CA ILE A 273 -4.83 -11.78 -5.55
C ILE A 273 -4.00 -12.78 -6.36
N SER A 274 -4.28 -14.07 -6.18
CA SER A 274 -3.61 -15.13 -6.92
C SER A 274 -4.00 -15.08 -8.41
N PRO A 275 -3.05 -15.22 -9.36
CA PRO A 275 -3.34 -15.19 -10.80
C PRO A 275 -3.91 -16.54 -11.27
N THR A 276 -5.10 -16.91 -10.79
CA THR A 276 -5.75 -18.18 -11.15
C THR A 276 -6.41 -18.15 -12.53
N GLY A 277 -6.69 -16.95 -13.06
CA GLY A 277 -7.49 -16.77 -14.28
C GLY A 277 -8.99 -16.99 -14.11
N HIS A 278 -9.44 -17.48 -12.95
CA HIS A 278 -10.85 -17.79 -12.68
C HIS A 278 -11.54 -16.68 -11.88
N THR A 279 -12.34 -17.05 -10.89
CA THR A 279 -13.02 -16.15 -9.94
C THR A 279 -12.12 -15.88 -8.72
N LEU A 280 -12.43 -14.83 -7.96
CA LEU A 280 -11.86 -14.62 -6.64
C LEU A 280 -12.23 -15.78 -5.73
N ARG A 281 -11.30 -16.13 -4.85
CA ARG A 281 -11.56 -17.15 -3.84
C ARG A 281 -12.46 -16.56 -2.77
N GLN A 282 -13.35 -17.38 -2.21
CA GLN A 282 -14.21 -16.98 -1.09
C GLN A 282 -13.41 -16.46 0.11
N LEU A 283 -12.28 -17.09 0.38
CA LEU A 283 -11.35 -16.63 1.41
C LEU A 283 -10.87 -15.19 1.15
N ASP A 284 -10.55 -14.87 -0.10
CA ASP A 284 -10.07 -13.53 -0.46
C ASP A 284 -11.19 -12.47 -0.35
N MET A 285 -12.41 -12.83 -0.77
CA MET A 285 -13.58 -11.96 -0.65
C MET A 285 -13.89 -11.64 0.81
N GLU A 286 -13.93 -12.65 1.69
CA GLU A 286 -14.18 -12.47 3.12
C GLU A 286 -13.08 -11.63 3.79
N PHE A 287 -11.82 -11.88 3.43
CA PHE A 287 -10.69 -11.14 3.97
C PHE A 287 -10.76 -9.65 3.60
N MET A 288 -10.95 -9.33 2.31
CA MET A 288 -11.03 -7.95 1.85
C MET A 288 -12.26 -7.24 2.42
N LYS A 289 -13.40 -7.92 2.51
CA LYS A 289 -14.62 -7.36 3.11
C LYS A 289 -14.44 -6.95 4.56
N ARG A 290 -13.67 -7.71 5.35
CA ARG A 290 -13.38 -7.33 6.75
C ARG A 290 -12.36 -6.21 6.86
N LEU A 291 -11.36 -6.18 5.96
CA LEU A 291 -10.33 -5.16 6.00
C LEU A 291 -10.79 -3.80 5.47
N SER A 292 -11.72 -3.74 4.50
CA SER A 292 -12.10 -2.51 3.81
C SER A 292 -12.64 -1.43 4.76
N HIS A 293 -13.30 -1.84 5.85
CA HIS A 293 -13.80 -0.91 6.87
C HIS A 293 -12.69 -0.27 7.71
N SER A 294 -11.51 -0.89 7.79
CA SER A 294 -10.43 -0.47 8.71
C SER A 294 -9.22 0.14 8.00
N VAL A 295 -9.06 -0.08 6.69
CA VAL A 295 -7.89 0.38 5.93
C VAL A 295 -8.22 0.50 4.44
N ASN A 296 -7.57 1.45 3.76
CA ASN A 296 -7.62 1.57 2.31
C ASN A 296 -7.04 0.32 1.63
N ILE A 297 -7.86 -0.44 0.90
CA ILE A 297 -7.42 -1.63 0.16
C ILE A 297 -7.07 -1.25 -1.27
N ILE A 298 -5.90 -1.70 -1.75
CA ILE A 298 -5.51 -1.65 -3.15
C ILE A 298 -5.33 -3.09 -3.65
N PRO A 299 -6.24 -3.62 -4.48
CA PRO A 299 -6.13 -4.97 -5.01
C PRO A 299 -5.08 -5.05 -6.12
N VAL A 300 -4.22 -6.07 -6.06
CA VAL A 300 -3.18 -6.33 -7.07
C VAL A 300 -3.19 -7.79 -7.49
N ILE A 301 -3.07 -8.05 -8.78
CA ILE A 301 -2.84 -9.41 -9.30
C ILE A 301 -1.36 -9.71 -9.18
N ALA A 302 -1.05 -10.72 -8.37
CA ALA A 302 0.30 -11.17 -8.12
C ALA A 302 0.88 -11.95 -9.31
N LYS A 303 2.20 -11.91 -9.50
CA LYS A 303 2.92 -12.69 -10.52
C LYS A 303 2.24 -12.64 -11.88
N ALA A 304 1.92 -11.44 -12.36
CA ALA A 304 1.20 -11.25 -13.61
C ALA A 304 1.94 -11.82 -14.85
N ASP A 305 3.23 -12.17 -14.72
CA ASP A 305 4.00 -12.91 -15.71
C ASP A 305 3.53 -14.36 -15.94
N THR A 306 2.59 -14.87 -15.13
CA THR A 306 1.99 -16.21 -15.33
C THR A 306 0.77 -16.21 -16.26
N MET A 307 0.33 -15.04 -16.73
CA MET A 307 -0.87 -14.88 -17.56
C MET A 307 -0.50 -14.21 -18.88
N THR A 308 -1.19 -14.54 -19.97
CA THR A 308 -1.10 -13.76 -21.20
C THR A 308 -1.76 -12.39 -21.03
N ILE A 309 -1.57 -11.51 -22.01
CA ILE A 309 -2.16 -10.16 -21.99
C ILE A 309 -3.70 -10.28 -21.99
N GLU A 310 -4.25 -11.19 -22.77
CA GLU A 310 -5.68 -11.46 -22.91
C GLU A 310 -6.26 -12.01 -21.62
N GLU A 311 -5.64 -13.08 -21.07
CA GLU A 311 -6.05 -13.69 -19.80
C GLU A 311 -6.04 -12.68 -18.66
N ARG A 312 -5.01 -11.82 -18.61
CA ARG A 312 -4.88 -10.75 -17.63
C ARG A 312 -6.04 -9.75 -17.73
N GLN A 313 -6.41 -9.32 -18.93
CA GLN A 313 -7.52 -8.37 -19.11
C GLN A 313 -8.86 -8.98 -18.70
N GLU A 314 -9.12 -10.23 -19.10
CA GLU A 314 -10.33 -10.92 -18.70
C GLU A 314 -10.41 -11.12 -17.18
N PHE A 315 -9.29 -11.51 -16.56
CA PHE A 315 -9.24 -11.72 -15.12
C PHE A 315 -9.43 -10.41 -14.34
N LYS A 316 -8.87 -9.28 -14.81
CA LYS A 316 -9.14 -7.96 -14.24
C LYS A 316 -10.62 -7.60 -14.28
N GLN A 317 -11.31 -7.89 -15.39
CA GLN A 317 -12.76 -7.66 -15.50
C GLN A 317 -13.56 -8.55 -14.55
N ARG A 318 -13.22 -9.84 -14.45
CA ARG A 318 -13.86 -10.78 -13.51
C ARG A 318 -13.68 -10.34 -12.07
N VAL A 319 -12.46 -10.02 -11.66
CA VAL A 319 -12.16 -9.53 -10.31
C VAL A 319 -12.96 -8.27 -9.97
N ARG A 320 -13.00 -7.27 -10.87
CA ARG A 320 -13.79 -6.03 -10.65
C ARG A 320 -15.27 -6.33 -10.44
N LYS A 321 -15.85 -7.17 -11.29
CA LYS A 321 -17.27 -7.57 -11.19
C LYS A 321 -17.57 -8.24 -9.86
N GLU A 322 -16.68 -9.11 -9.38
CA GLU A 322 -16.88 -9.81 -8.11
C GLU A 322 -16.71 -8.93 -6.88
N LEU A 323 -15.77 -7.97 -6.91
CA LEU A 323 -15.64 -6.96 -5.87
C LEU A 323 -16.92 -6.12 -5.76
N GLU A 324 -17.48 -5.69 -6.89
CA GLU A 324 -18.74 -4.95 -6.96
C GLU A 324 -19.93 -5.79 -6.45
N MET A 325 -20.09 -7.02 -6.94
CA MET A 325 -21.17 -7.92 -6.53
C MET A 325 -21.11 -8.27 -5.03
N SER A 326 -19.91 -8.32 -4.44
CA SER A 326 -19.71 -8.63 -3.03
C SER A 326 -19.83 -7.41 -2.11
N GLY A 327 -19.98 -6.21 -2.68
CA GLY A 327 -19.98 -4.95 -1.93
C GLY A 327 -18.65 -4.67 -1.24
N ILE A 328 -17.53 -5.05 -1.87
CA ILE A 328 -16.18 -4.82 -1.33
C ILE A 328 -15.68 -3.48 -1.86
N GLU A 329 -15.58 -2.51 -0.97
CA GLU A 329 -14.99 -1.21 -1.26
C GLU A 329 -13.46 -1.30 -1.28
N PHE A 330 -12.86 -0.72 -2.31
CA PHE A 330 -11.43 -0.55 -2.44
C PHE A 330 -11.12 0.90 -2.83
N TYR A 331 -9.91 1.32 -2.53
CA TYR A 331 -9.46 2.69 -2.79
C TYR A 331 -9.13 2.90 -4.28
N PRO A 332 -9.50 4.04 -4.89
CA PRO A 332 -10.25 5.17 -4.33
C PRO A 332 -11.76 4.89 -4.24
N GLN A 333 -12.39 5.09 -3.09
CA GLN A 333 -13.83 4.87 -2.91
C GLN A 333 -14.64 5.99 -3.58
N LYS A 334 -15.73 5.64 -4.28
CA LYS A 334 -16.60 6.61 -5.00
C LYS A 334 -17.24 7.65 -4.08
N GLU A 335 -17.40 7.31 -2.81
CA GLU A 335 -18.03 8.19 -1.80
C GLU A 335 -17.12 9.34 -1.36
N PHE A 336 -15.83 9.27 -1.68
CA PHE A 336 -14.82 10.28 -1.31
C PHE A 336 -14.36 11.13 -2.51
N ASP A 337 -15.07 11.06 -3.64
CA ASP A 337 -14.79 11.94 -4.77
C ASP A 337 -15.33 13.36 -4.46
N ASP A 338 -14.43 14.33 -4.28
CA ASP A 338 -14.80 15.71 -3.87
C ASP A 338 -15.54 16.47 -4.98
N ASP A 339 -15.07 16.36 -6.23
CA ASP A 339 -15.67 17.02 -7.38
C ASP A 339 -15.68 16.15 -8.67
N MET A 340 -16.15 16.74 -9.78
CA MET A 340 -16.28 16.03 -11.06
C MET A 340 -14.94 15.72 -11.73
N GLU A 341 -13.90 16.50 -11.46
CA GLU A 341 -12.55 16.28 -11.98
C GLU A 341 -11.90 15.11 -11.25
N ASP A 342 -11.96 15.13 -9.92
CA ASP A 342 -11.49 14.04 -9.04
C ASP A 342 -12.20 12.73 -9.36
N LYS A 343 -13.53 12.78 -9.54
CA LYS A 343 -14.30 11.62 -9.97
C LYS A 343 -13.81 11.06 -11.30
N SER A 344 -13.53 11.91 -12.28
CA SER A 344 -13.06 11.46 -13.60
C SER A 344 -11.69 10.79 -13.51
N ASP A 345 -10.79 11.33 -12.68
CA ASP A 345 -9.45 10.77 -12.51
C ASP A 345 -9.47 9.48 -11.68
N ASN A 346 -10.26 9.45 -10.62
CA ASN A 346 -10.46 8.24 -9.81
C ASN A 346 -11.16 7.13 -10.60
N ASP A 347 -12.10 7.45 -11.49
CA ASP A 347 -12.74 6.45 -12.36
C ASP A 347 -11.73 5.78 -13.31
N LYS A 348 -10.78 6.52 -13.90
CA LYS A 348 -9.69 5.93 -14.71
C LYS A 348 -8.84 4.94 -13.90
N ILE A 349 -8.62 5.26 -12.63
CA ILE A 349 -7.84 4.42 -11.71
C ILE A 349 -8.62 3.15 -11.35
N ARG A 350 -9.91 3.29 -11.02
CA ARG A 350 -10.82 2.16 -10.75
C ARG A 350 -10.94 1.23 -11.95
N GLU A 351 -10.93 1.78 -13.17
CA GLU A 351 -10.93 0.99 -14.41
C GLU A 351 -9.62 0.22 -14.62
N THR A 352 -8.51 0.78 -14.15
CA THR A 352 -7.19 0.17 -14.24
C THR A 352 -6.97 -0.88 -13.15
N MET A 353 -7.65 -0.80 -12.02
CA MET A 353 -7.53 -1.78 -10.94
C MET A 353 -8.28 -3.10 -11.24
N PRO A 354 -7.77 -4.26 -10.78
CA PRO A 354 -6.55 -4.44 -9.99
C PRO A 354 -5.27 -4.32 -10.83
N PHE A 355 -4.19 -3.78 -10.23
CA PHE A 355 -2.89 -3.69 -10.92
C PHE A 355 -2.24 -5.07 -11.06
N ALA A 356 -1.83 -5.42 -12.26
CA ALA A 356 -1.16 -6.68 -12.56
C ALA A 356 0.37 -6.52 -12.50
N VAL A 357 0.95 -6.98 -11.40
CA VAL A 357 2.34 -6.67 -11.02
C VAL A 357 3.26 -7.87 -11.07
N VAL A 358 4.52 -7.58 -11.36
CA VAL A 358 5.64 -8.54 -11.27
C VAL A 358 6.67 -7.94 -10.32
N GLY A 359 7.09 -8.69 -9.31
CA GLY A 359 8.14 -8.28 -8.38
C GLY A 359 9.51 -8.82 -8.80
N SER A 360 10.56 -8.04 -8.60
CA SER A 360 11.94 -8.53 -8.66
C SER A 360 12.87 -7.78 -7.71
N ASP A 361 13.73 -8.52 -7.04
CA ASP A 361 14.86 -8.03 -6.28
C ASP A 361 16.17 -8.11 -7.06
N LYS A 362 16.15 -8.59 -8.31
CA LYS A 362 17.34 -8.73 -9.17
C LYS A 362 17.38 -7.64 -10.23
N GLU A 363 18.59 -7.15 -10.48
CA GLU A 363 18.86 -6.22 -11.55
C GLU A 363 19.61 -6.91 -12.69
N TYR A 364 19.26 -6.53 -13.91
CA TYR A 364 19.90 -6.99 -15.13
C TYR A 364 20.27 -5.79 -16.02
N GLN A 365 21.23 -5.98 -16.91
CA GLN A 365 21.58 -4.99 -17.91
C GLN A 365 20.82 -5.30 -19.21
N VAL A 366 19.93 -4.41 -19.60
CA VAL A 366 19.14 -4.48 -20.85
C VAL A 366 19.32 -3.15 -21.57
N ASN A 367 19.70 -3.17 -22.85
CA ASN A 367 19.95 -1.95 -23.64
C ASN A 367 20.91 -0.95 -22.95
N ASN A 368 21.99 -1.46 -22.35
CA ASN A 368 22.96 -0.68 -21.54
C ASN A 368 22.38 0.06 -20.32
N LYS A 369 21.14 -0.23 -19.95
CA LYS A 369 20.49 0.29 -18.73
C LYS A 369 20.38 -0.84 -17.72
N ARG A 370 20.77 -0.56 -16.47
CA ARG A 370 20.43 -1.44 -15.34
C ARG A 370 18.94 -1.31 -15.06
N VAL A 371 18.23 -2.42 -15.06
CA VAL A 371 16.78 -2.48 -14.84
C VAL A 371 16.46 -3.57 -13.83
N LEU A 372 15.47 -3.32 -12.96
CA LEU A 372 14.88 -4.38 -12.14
C LEU A 372 14.10 -5.31 -13.06
N GLY A 373 14.38 -6.60 -12.98
CA GLY A 373 13.77 -7.55 -13.90
C GLY A 373 13.74 -8.96 -13.36
N ARG A 374 12.80 -9.76 -13.84
CA ARG A 374 12.69 -11.19 -13.53
C ARG A 374 13.19 -11.99 -14.72
N LYS A 375 14.30 -12.72 -14.55
CA LYS A 375 14.86 -13.57 -15.61
C LYS A 375 14.11 -14.90 -15.65
N THR A 376 13.57 -15.23 -16.82
CA THR A 376 12.92 -16.51 -17.12
C THR A 376 13.75 -17.29 -18.13
N ALA A 377 13.28 -18.47 -18.56
CA ALA A 377 13.92 -19.21 -19.64
C ALA A 377 13.78 -18.51 -21.02
N TRP A 378 12.79 -17.63 -21.17
CA TRP A 378 12.45 -16.98 -22.44
C TRP A 378 12.95 -15.54 -22.55
N GLY A 379 13.39 -14.92 -21.46
CA GLY A 379 13.86 -13.55 -21.48
C GLY A 379 13.89 -12.88 -20.11
N ILE A 380 13.93 -11.55 -20.11
CA ILE A 380 13.92 -10.73 -18.90
C ILE A 380 12.65 -9.90 -18.90
N VAL A 381 11.79 -10.13 -17.91
CA VAL A 381 10.62 -9.29 -17.66
C VAL A 381 11.08 -8.07 -16.88
N GLU A 382 11.26 -6.95 -17.56
CA GLU A 382 11.55 -5.65 -16.92
C GLU A 382 10.34 -5.18 -16.10
N VAL A 383 10.52 -5.03 -14.79
CA VAL A 383 9.44 -4.74 -13.84
C VAL A 383 8.93 -3.31 -13.97
N GLU A 384 9.79 -2.35 -14.27
CA GLU A 384 9.39 -0.94 -14.43
C GLU A 384 8.90 -0.60 -15.84
N ASN A 385 8.89 -1.56 -16.76
CA ASN A 385 8.47 -1.35 -18.14
C ASN A 385 6.95 -1.54 -18.26
N PRO A 386 6.17 -0.50 -18.65
CA PRO A 386 4.71 -0.58 -18.74
C PRO A 386 4.23 -1.57 -19.80
N ASN A 387 5.08 -1.93 -20.78
CA ASN A 387 4.77 -2.95 -21.77
C ASN A 387 4.83 -4.37 -21.20
N HIS A 388 5.48 -4.57 -20.05
CA HIS A 388 5.62 -5.89 -19.42
C HIS A 388 4.65 -6.06 -18.25
N CYS A 389 4.55 -5.09 -17.34
CA CYS A 389 3.62 -5.15 -16.22
C CYS A 389 3.24 -3.75 -15.69
N GLU A 390 2.27 -3.72 -14.79
CA GLU A 390 1.67 -2.48 -14.28
C GLU A 390 2.32 -2.01 -12.96
N PHE A 391 3.50 -2.54 -12.60
CA PHE A 391 4.19 -2.16 -11.36
C PHE A 391 4.54 -0.67 -11.31
N ALA A 392 4.98 -0.08 -12.43
CA ALA A 392 5.27 1.36 -12.50
C ALA A 392 4.03 2.20 -12.17
N GLN A 393 2.85 1.77 -12.62
CA GLN A 393 1.58 2.44 -12.35
C GLN A 393 1.21 2.33 -10.86
N LEU A 394 1.31 1.13 -10.27
CA LEU A 394 1.09 0.93 -8.82
C LEU A 394 2.03 1.81 -7.99
N ARG A 395 3.32 1.85 -8.33
CA ARG A 395 4.31 2.67 -7.66
C ARG A 395 3.93 4.15 -7.74
N ASP A 396 3.69 4.66 -8.93
CA ASP A 396 3.39 6.08 -9.15
C ASP A 396 2.09 6.47 -8.45
N PHE A 397 1.09 5.59 -8.46
CA PHE A 397 -0.15 5.74 -7.70
C PHE A 397 0.11 5.90 -6.19
N LEU A 398 0.84 4.95 -5.58
CA LEU A 398 1.07 4.91 -4.14
C LEU A 398 1.91 6.08 -3.59
N ILE A 399 2.95 6.48 -4.32
CA ILE A 399 3.99 7.37 -3.78
C ILE A 399 4.07 8.74 -4.45
N ARG A 400 3.43 8.94 -5.61
CA ARG A 400 3.47 10.22 -6.33
C ARG A 400 2.13 10.93 -6.33
N SER A 401 1.07 10.27 -6.79
CA SER A 401 -0.22 10.93 -6.98
C SER A 401 -1.14 10.85 -5.76
N HIS A 402 -1.33 9.68 -5.15
CA HIS A 402 -2.40 9.45 -4.18
C HIS A 402 -1.92 9.30 -2.74
N LEU A 403 -0.62 9.55 -2.49
CA LEU A 403 -0.05 9.37 -1.17
C LEU A 403 -0.78 10.20 -0.11
N GLN A 404 -1.02 11.47 -0.39
CA GLN A 404 -1.63 12.38 0.56
C GLN A 404 -3.10 12.03 0.81
N ASP A 405 -3.86 11.75 -0.25
CA ASP A 405 -5.26 11.35 -0.15
C ASP A 405 -5.44 10.04 0.65
N LEU A 406 -4.60 9.02 0.40
CA LEU A 406 -4.57 7.80 1.22
C LEU A 406 -4.39 8.10 2.72
N LYS A 407 -3.57 9.09 3.07
CA LYS A 407 -3.39 9.50 4.47
C LYS A 407 -4.61 10.23 5.02
N GLU A 408 -5.25 11.07 4.21
CA GLU A 408 -6.43 11.83 4.59
C GLU A 408 -7.62 10.91 4.83
N VAL A 409 -7.90 9.96 3.93
CA VAL A 409 -8.92 8.92 4.14
C VAL A 409 -8.60 8.09 5.39
N THR A 410 -7.33 7.72 5.60
CA THR A 410 -6.92 6.98 6.81
C THR A 410 -7.21 7.77 8.08
N HIS A 411 -6.94 9.08 8.09
CA HIS A 411 -7.13 9.90 9.27
C HIS A 411 -8.60 10.26 9.51
N ASN A 412 -9.27 10.77 8.49
CA ASN A 412 -10.59 11.37 8.59
C ASN A 412 -11.72 10.33 8.60
N ILE A 413 -11.49 9.16 7.99
CA ILE A 413 -12.49 8.09 7.90
C ILE A 413 -12.13 6.94 8.83
N HIS A 414 -11.06 6.20 8.53
CA HIS A 414 -10.78 4.94 9.25
C HIS A 414 -10.41 5.18 10.72
N TYR A 415 -9.51 6.13 10.99
CA TYR A 415 -9.09 6.45 12.34
C TYR A 415 -10.20 7.12 13.15
N GLU A 416 -10.93 8.10 12.60
CA GLU A 416 -12.06 8.73 13.31
C GLU A 416 -13.18 7.73 13.60
N THR A 417 -13.46 6.79 12.69
CA THR A 417 -14.42 5.71 12.93
C THR A 417 -13.96 4.82 14.09
N TYR A 418 -12.68 4.43 14.13
CA TYR A 418 -12.10 3.67 15.24
C TYR A 418 -12.19 4.47 16.56
N ARG A 419 -11.85 5.76 16.53
CA ARG A 419 -11.86 6.67 17.68
C ARG A 419 -13.26 6.86 18.23
N ALA A 420 -14.25 7.11 17.39
CA ALA A 420 -15.65 7.27 17.78
C ALA A 420 -16.16 5.99 18.48
N LYS A 421 -15.88 4.82 17.91
CA LYS A 421 -16.20 3.53 18.53
C LYS A 421 -15.53 3.38 19.90
N ARG A 422 -14.23 3.71 20.00
CA ARG A 422 -13.49 3.56 21.24
C ARG A 422 -13.93 4.49 22.36
N LEU A 423 -14.28 5.73 22.03
CA LEU A 423 -14.80 6.68 23.01
C LEU A 423 -16.17 6.27 23.53
N ASN A 424 -17.01 5.69 22.66
CA ASN A 424 -18.29 5.14 23.08
C ASN A 424 -18.12 3.95 24.04
N ASP A 425 -17.21 3.02 23.71
CA ASP A 425 -16.94 1.82 24.50
C ASP A 425 -16.26 2.13 25.85
N ASN A 426 -15.42 3.17 25.92
CA ASN A 426 -14.69 3.56 27.13
C ASN A 426 -15.48 4.51 28.07
N GLY A 427 -16.78 4.70 27.82
CA GLY A 427 -17.66 5.51 28.67
C GLY A 427 -18.24 6.73 27.96
N GLY A 428 -18.89 6.53 26.82
CA GLY A 428 -19.85 7.50 26.32
C GLY A 428 -20.88 7.78 27.43
N LEU A 429 -21.00 9.03 27.85
CA LEU A 429 -22.07 9.49 28.73
C LEU A 429 -23.38 8.88 28.21
N HIS A 430 -24.05 8.09 29.04
CA HIS A 430 -25.42 7.66 28.75
C HIS A 430 -26.22 8.90 28.34
N PRO A 431 -26.99 8.85 27.24
CA PRO A 431 -27.95 9.90 26.98
C PRO A 431 -28.83 9.98 28.23
N ILE A 432 -28.83 11.13 28.89
CA ILE A 432 -29.73 11.42 29.99
C ILE A 432 -31.12 11.18 29.43
N SER A 433 -31.68 10.02 29.76
CA SER A 433 -33.07 9.72 29.52
C SER A 433 -33.82 10.61 30.48
N THR A 434 -34.27 11.76 30.01
CA THR A 434 -35.21 12.61 30.74
C THR A 434 -36.52 11.86 30.82
N ASN A 435 -36.69 11.02 31.83
CA ASN A 435 -37.98 10.52 32.26
C ASN A 435 -38.00 10.51 33.79
N GLY A 436 -38.82 11.38 34.37
CA GLY A 436 -39.23 11.27 35.77
C GLY A 436 -39.22 12.58 36.55
N THR A 437 -40.03 13.57 36.17
CA THR A 437 -40.67 14.40 37.19
C THR A 437 -41.96 13.69 37.61
N HIS A 438 -41.87 13.07 38.79
CA HIS A 438 -42.98 12.46 39.50
C HIS A 438 -44.01 13.52 39.93
N ASP A 439 -45.27 13.10 39.83
CA ASP A 439 -46.54 13.60 40.35
C ASP A 439 -46.58 14.60 41.53
N SER A 440 -47.65 15.41 41.46
CA SER A 440 -48.59 15.78 42.54
C SER A 440 -48.19 16.79 43.63
N ASN A 441 -48.84 17.97 43.64
CA ASN A 441 -49.90 18.34 44.61
C ASN A 441 -50.23 19.85 44.54
N LEU A 442 -51.54 20.14 44.71
CA LEU A 442 -52.26 21.42 44.86
C LEU A 442 -52.70 22.16 43.58
#